data_AF-A0A928MX41-F1
#
_entry.id   AF-A0A928MX41-F1
#
_cell.length_a   1.000
_cell.length_b   1.000
_cell.length_c   1.000
_cell.angle_alpha   90.00
_cell.angle_beta   90.00
_cell.angle_gamma   90.00
#
_symmetry.space_group_name_H-M   'P 1'
#
loop_
_entity.id
_entity.type
_entity.pdbx_description
1 polymer ?
#
loop_
_entity_poly.entity_id
_entity_poly.type
_entity_poly.pdbx_seq_one_letter_code
_entity_poly.pdbx_strand_id
1 'polypeptide(L)'
;MAVALRKALTDAAFYEISQKAVEIWNECYREILTKEQIDYMTSSFQSASYIKNQVENEGYEYYIVTEPSGTLGYISIKEEDKLLFLSKLYIGREHRGKGVSRIIFDFLKEYAENSGLSGIYLTVNKNNLNSIEVYKHFGFKIVKDVKTDIGNGFFMDDYVMEYRMDNSRIAIISIIVEDKQSVGRLNELLSLYGDYIIGRMGVPYHKKGVSVISVALDAPNDIINTLSGKLGSLKGVNSKTVYSNK
;
A
#
# COMPACT_ATOMS: atom_id res chain seq x y z
N MET A 1 -21.72 -8.01 -11.40
CA MET A 1 -21.13 -6.82 -12.05
C MET A 1 -19.79 -7.22 -12.63
N ALA A 2 -19.56 -6.97 -13.92
CA ALA A 2 -18.27 -7.23 -14.57
C ALA A 2 -17.51 -5.90 -14.70
N VAL A 3 -17.05 -5.37 -13.57
CA VAL A 3 -16.18 -4.17 -13.58
C VAL A 3 -14.78 -4.63 -13.98
N ALA A 4 -14.16 -3.90 -14.89
CA ALA A 4 -12.80 -4.14 -15.35
C ALA A 4 -11.99 -2.84 -15.33
N LEU A 5 -10.66 -2.98 -15.18
CA LEU A 5 -9.72 -1.89 -15.31
C LEU A 5 -8.94 -2.07 -16.61
N ARG A 6 -9.14 -1.13 -17.56
CA ARG A 6 -8.46 -1.14 -18.85
C ARG A 6 -7.34 -0.10 -18.86
N LYS A 7 -6.10 -0.55 -19.04
CA LYS A 7 -4.94 0.36 -19.16
C LYS A 7 -5.11 1.28 -20.37
N ALA A 8 -4.88 2.57 -20.18
CA ALA A 8 -4.93 3.57 -21.24
C ALA A 8 -3.56 3.72 -21.90
N LEU A 9 -3.50 3.46 -23.21
CA LEU A 9 -2.26 3.44 -24.00
C LEU A 9 -2.37 4.23 -25.30
N THR A 10 -3.52 4.86 -25.56
CA THR A 10 -3.82 5.53 -26.83
C THR A 10 -4.40 6.92 -26.61
N ASP A 11 -4.23 7.80 -27.59
CA ASP A 11 -4.79 9.16 -27.56
C ASP A 11 -6.32 9.16 -27.36
N ALA A 12 -7.01 8.17 -27.93
CA ALA A 12 -8.45 8.00 -27.73
C ALA A 12 -8.79 7.67 -26.26
N ALA A 13 -8.00 6.82 -25.60
CA ALA A 13 -8.19 6.49 -24.19
C ALA A 13 -7.85 7.69 -23.28
N PHE A 14 -6.80 8.47 -23.60
CA PHE A 14 -6.47 9.69 -22.86
C PHE A 14 -7.57 10.75 -22.99
N TYR A 15 -8.15 10.89 -24.17
CA TYR A 15 -9.30 11.76 -24.40
C TYR A 15 -10.53 11.31 -23.62
N GLU A 16 -10.82 10.00 -23.60
CA GLU A 16 -11.92 9.42 -22.82
C GLU A 16 -11.80 9.74 -21.32
N ILE A 17 -10.59 9.56 -20.75
CA ILE A 17 -10.31 9.90 -19.35
C ILE A 17 -10.51 11.39 -19.11
N SER A 18 -10.00 12.24 -20.01
CA SER A 18 -10.12 13.70 -19.90
C SER A 18 -11.58 14.15 -19.86
N GLN A 19 -12.44 13.60 -20.74
CA GLN A 19 -13.87 13.90 -20.73
C GLN A 19 -14.54 13.44 -19.43
N LYS A 20 -14.25 12.21 -18.99
CA LYS A 20 -14.81 11.66 -17.75
C LYS A 20 -14.32 12.43 -16.51
N ALA A 21 -13.10 12.97 -16.53
CA ALA A 21 -12.59 13.83 -15.48
C ALA A 21 -13.40 15.13 -15.35
N VAL A 22 -13.68 15.81 -16.46
CA VAL A 22 -14.50 17.03 -16.47
C VAL A 22 -15.89 16.77 -15.89
N GLU A 23 -16.53 15.66 -16.30
CA GLU A 23 -17.84 15.23 -15.80
C GLU A 23 -17.83 14.99 -14.29
N ILE A 24 -16.97 14.07 -13.81
CA ILE A 24 -16.90 13.70 -12.38
C ILE A 24 -16.51 14.91 -11.51
N TRP A 25 -15.58 15.74 -11.97
CA TRP A 25 -15.14 16.90 -11.20
C TRP A 25 -16.24 17.94 -11.05
N ASN A 26 -17.01 18.19 -12.11
CA ASN A 26 -18.19 19.04 -12.05
C ASN A 26 -19.26 18.50 -11.11
N GLU A 27 -19.39 17.18 -10.96
CA GLU A 27 -20.34 16.58 -10.02
C GLU A 27 -19.87 16.61 -8.57
N CYS A 28 -18.57 16.43 -8.33
CA CYS A 28 -18.06 16.14 -6.99
C CYS A 28 -17.50 17.36 -6.28
N TYR A 29 -16.95 18.32 -7.03
CA TYR A 29 -16.25 19.46 -6.44
C TYR A 29 -17.02 20.77 -6.52
N ARG A 30 -18.21 20.84 -7.15
CA ARG A 30 -19.01 22.08 -7.18
C ARG A 30 -19.40 22.62 -5.80
N GLU A 31 -19.47 21.76 -4.79
CA GLU A 31 -19.76 22.15 -3.41
C GLU A 31 -18.52 22.72 -2.68
N ILE A 32 -17.32 22.53 -3.25
CA ILE A 32 -16.04 22.82 -2.61
C ILE A 32 -15.23 23.87 -3.42
N LEU A 33 -15.34 23.85 -4.75
CA LEU A 33 -14.56 24.63 -5.70
C LEU A 33 -15.48 25.39 -6.67
N THR A 34 -15.04 26.57 -7.13
CA THR A 34 -15.77 27.33 -8.15
C THR A 34 -15.69 26.64 -9.50
N LYS A 35 -16.65 26.94 -10.40
CA LYS A 35 -16.62 26.41 -11.77
C LYS A 35 -15.33 26.79 -12.50
N GLU A 36 -14.88 28.03 -12.36
CA GLU A 36 -13.63 28.52 -12.96
C GLU A 36 -12.41 27.75 -12.46
N GLN A 37 -12.37 27.42 -11.16
CA GLN A 37 -11.30 26.61 -10.59
C GLN A 37 -11.34 25.17 -11.11
N ILE A 38 -12.53 24.57 -11.24
CA ILE A 38 -12.70 23.22 -11.82
C ILE A 38 -12.25 23.22 -13.30
N ASP A 39 -12.66 24.21 -14.09
CA ASP A 39 -12.29 24.33 -15.50
C ASP A 39 -10.78 24.53 -15.67
N TYR A 40 -10.16 25.35 -14.81
CA TYR A 40 -8.70 25.51 -14.76
C TYR A 40 -7.98 24.20 -14.39
N MET A 41 -8.43 23.50 -13.35
CA MET A 41 -7.76 22.28 -12.89
C MET A 41 -7.89 21.15 -13.91
N THR A 42 -9.06 21.02 -14.53
CA THR A 42 -9.31 19.97 -15.53
C THR A 42 -8.54 20.23 -16.82
N SER A 43 -8.48 21.48 -17.29
CA SER A 43 -7.69 21.85 -18.47
C SER A 43 -6.17 21.77 -18.25
N SER A 44 -5.70 22.07 -17.04
CA SER A 44 -4.26 22.10 -16.72
C SER A 44 -3.70 20.74 -16.31
N PHE A 45 -4.45 19.95 -15.52
CA PHE A 45 -3.95 18.73 -14.86
C PHE A 45 -4.74 17.46 -15.22
N GLN A 46 -5.72 17.54 -16.12
CA GLN A 46 -6.52 16.41 -16.62
C GLN A 46 -6.84 16.51 -18.12
N SER A 47 -6.11 17.33 -18.87
CA SER A 47 -6.24 17.35 -20.33
C SER A 47 -5.67 16.06 -20.93
N ALA A 48 -6.16 15.66 -22.09
CA ALA A 48 -5.65 14.47 -22.79
C ALA A 48 -4.14 14.55 -23.05
N SER A 49 -3.63 15.74 -23.37
CA SER A 49 -2.19 15.98 -23.58
C SER A 49 -1.39 15.88 -22.29
N TYR A 50 -1.92 16.37 -21.15
CA TYR A 50 -1.29 16.20 -19.85
C TYR A 50 -1.20 14.73 -19.46
N ILE A 51 -2.32 14.00 -19.56
CA ILE A 51 -2.38 12.55 -19.28
C ILE A 51 -1.38 11.80 -20.15
N LYS A 52 -1.34 12.10 -21.46
CA LYS A 52 -0.36 11.52 -22.38
C LYS A 52 1.08 11.77 -21.92
N ASN A 53 1.42 13.01 -21.58
CA ASN A 53 2.76 13.34 -21.09
C ASN A 53 3.11 12.57 -19.81
N GLN A 54 2.17 12.43 -18.88
CA GLN A 54 2.41 11.67 -17.65
C GLN A 54 2.73 10.20 -17.93
N VAL A 55 2.01 9.60 -18.88
CA VAL A 55 2.21 8.20 -19.28
C VAL A 55 3.52 8.01 -20.05
N GLU A 56 3.81 8.88 -21.01
CA GLU A 56 4.97 8.72 -21.89
C GLU A 56 6.29 9.15 -21.24
N ASN A 57 6.26 10.15 -20.34
CA ASN A 57 7.48 10.82 -19.87
C ASN A 57 7.65 10.83 -18.34
N GLU A 58 6.60 10.59 -17.55
CA GLU A 58 6.67 10.70 -16.08
C GLU A 58 6.44 9.37 -15.34
N GLY A 59 6.21 8.28 -16.08
CA GLY A 59 6.06 6.93 -15.54
C GLY A 59 4.71 6.66 -14.86
N TYR A 60 3.69 7.48 -15.13
CA TYR A 60 2.34 7.19 -14.64
C TYR A 60 1.65 6.13 -15.49
N GLU A 61 0.80 5.35 -14.86
CA GLU A 61 -0.14 4.47 -15.53
C GLU A 61 -1.57 4.95 -15.26
N TYR A 62 -2.37 5.02 -16.32
CA TYR A 62 -3.78 5.37 -16.22
C TYR A 62 -4.64 4.16 -16.58
N TYR A 63 -5.71 3.95 -15.82
CA TYR A 63 -6.66 2.88 -16.06
C TYR A 63 -8.08 3.43 -16.08
N ILE A 64 -8.85 3.00 -17.07
CA ILE A 64 -10.27 3.32 -17.22
C ILE A 64 -11.05 2.21 -16.53
N VAL A 65 -11.94 2.60 -15.62
CA VAL A 65 -12.82 1.68 -14.90
C VAL A 65 -14.11 1.55 -15.70
N THR A 66 -14.37 0.35 -16.23
CA THR A 66 -15.48 0.10 -17.15
C THR A 66 -16.39 -1.01 -16.65
N GLU A 67 -17.66 -0.96 -17.05
CA GLU A 67 -18.59 -2.09 -17.04
C GLU A 67 -19.26 -2.20 -18.42
N PRO A 68 -20.05 -3.25 -18.72
CA PRO A 68 -20.69 -3.39 -20.03
C PRO A 68 -21.55 -2.19 -20.47
N SER A 69 -22.13 -1.44 -19.54
CA SER A 69 -22.92 -0.22 -19.82
C SER A 69 -22.08 1.04 -20.06
N GLY A 70 -20.76 1.02 -19.83
CA GLY A 70 -19.87 2.13 -20.13
C GLY A 70 -18.78 2.39 -19.10
N THR A 71 -18.27 3.62 -19.11
CA THR A 71 -17.13 4.05 -18.29
C THR A 71 -17.59 4.66 -16.97
N LEU A 72 -17.17 4.03 -15.87
CA LEU A 72 -17.54 4.38 -14.50
C LEU A 72 -16.64 5.48 -13.91
N GLY A 73 -15.43 5.60 -14.44
CA GLY A 73 -14.41 6.47 -13.92
C GLY A 73 -13.01 6.03 -14.32
N TYR A 74 -12.01 6.48 -13.58
CA TYR A 74 -10.61 6.19 -13.86
C TYR A 74 -9.75 6.25 -12.60
N ILE A 75 -8.59 5.61 -12.68
CA ILE A 75 -7.52 5.72 -11.70
C ILE A 75 -6.20 6.08 -12.39
N SER A 76 -5.26 6.61 -11.62
CA SER A 76 -3.87 6.77 -12.04
C SER A 76 -2.94 6.34 -10.92
N ILE A 77 -1.89 5.61 -11.29
CA ILE A 77 -0.90 5.05 -10.38
C ILE A 77 0.52 5.32 -10.86
N LYS A 78 1.49 5.29 -9.95
CA LYS A 78 2.92 5.38 -10.25
C LYS A 78 3.73 4.66 -9.17
N GLU A 79 4.76 3.92 -9.54
CA GLU A 79 5.68 3.31 -8.56
C GLU A 79 6.70 4.33 -8.05
N GLU A 80 6.87 4.44 -6.73
CA GLU A 80 7.84 5.36 -6.10
C GLU A 80 8.47 4.75 -4.84
N ASP A 81 9.81 4.62 -4.82
CA ASP A 81 10.63 4.20 -3.67
C ASP A 81 10.09 3.02 -2.82
N LYS A 82 9.46 2.03 -3.46
CA LYS A 82 8.81 0.82 -2.86
C LYS A 82 7.35 0.97 -2.42
N LEU A 83 6.67 2.05 -2.78
CA LEU A 83 5.22 2.17 -2.64
C LEU A 83 4.56 2.41 -4.00
N LEU A 84 3.29 2.01 -4.11
CA LEU A 84 2.44 2.40 -5.22
C LEU A 84 1.73 3.71 -4.89
N PHE A 85 2.05 4.78 -5.60
CA PHE A 85 1.32 6.04 -5.48
C PHE A 85 0.00 5.94 -6.25
N LEU A 86 -1.14 5.98 -5.56
CA LEU A 86 -2.46 6.16 -6.16
C LEU A 86 -2.74 7.67 -6.29
N SER A 87 -2.41 8.23 -7.46
CA SER A 87 -2.47 9.67 -7.70
C SER A 87 -3.88 10.18 -8.00
N LYS A 88 -4.73 9.34 -8.61
CA LYS A 88 -6.12 9.68 -8.97
C LYS A 88 -7.01 8.47 -8.72
N LEU A 89 -8.17 8.69 -8.10
CA LEU A 89 -9.27 7.71 -8.03
C LEU A 89 -10.60 8.46 -8.12
N TYR A 90 -11.26 8.38 -9.29
CA TYR A 90 -12.49 9.10 -9.57
C TYR A 90 -13.53 8.15 -10.13
N ILE A 91 -14.68 8.06 -9.45
CA ILE A 91 -15.85 7.27 -9.86
C ILE A 91 -17.08 8.17 -9.88
N GLY A 92 -17.85 8.11 -10.97
CA GLY A 92 -19.11 8.83 -11.17
C GLY A 92 -20.10 8.56 -10.03
N ARG A 93 -20.89 9.57 -9.68
CA ARG A 93 -21.73 9.52 -8.46
C ARG A 93 -22.75 8.38 -8.53
N GLU A 94 -23.32 8.09 -9.71
CA GLU A 94 -24.32 7.02 -9.88
C GLU A 94 -23.76 5.60 -9.75
N HIS A 95 -22.43 5.46 -9.76
CA HIS A 95 -21.75 4.16 -9.66
C HIS A 95 -21.17 3.86 -8.27
N ARG A 96 -21.32 4.79 -7.32
CA ARG A 96 -20.86 4.60 -5.93
C ARG A 96 -21.76 3.66 -5.15
N GLY A 97 -21.21 3.05 -4.10
CA GLY A 97 -21.93 2.08 -3.26
C GLY A 97 -22.16 0.70 -3.91
N LYS A 98 -21.73 0.50 -5.15
CA LYS A 98 -21.89 -0.75 -5.92
C LYS A 98 -20.68 -1.69 -5.83
N GLY A 99 -19.78 -1.48 -4.86
CA GLY A 99 -18.58 -2.32 -4.69
C GLY A 99 -17.43 -2.04 -5.68
N VAL A 100 -17.54 -1.04 -6.55
CA VAL A 100 -16.48 -0.64 -7.52
C VAL A 100 -15.14 -0.39 -6.83
N SER A 101 -15.15 0.34 -5.70
CA SER A 101 -13.92 0.62 -4.94
C SER A 101 -13.22 -0.66 -4.46
N ARG A 102 -13.97 -1.71 -4.09
CA ARG A 102 -13.37 -2.99 -3.67
C ARG A 102 -12.56 -3.61 -4.81
N ILE A 103 -13.15 -3.66 -6.00
CA ILE A 103 -12.49 -4.19 -7.20
C ILE A 103 -11.23 -3.39 -7.53
N ILE A 104 -11.29 -2.05 -7.41
CA ILE A 104 -10.13 -1.19 -7.61
C ILE A 104 -9.04 -1.46 -6.57
N PHE A 105 -9.36 -1.54 -5.28
CA PHE A 105 -8.36 -1.79 -4.25
C PHE A 105 -7.78 -3.20 -4.31
N ASP A 106 -8.56 -4.21 -4.68
CA ASP A 106 -8.07 -5.56 -4.92
C ASP A 106 -7.05 -5.56 -6.09
N PHE A 107 -7.38 -4.88 -7.19
CA PHE A 107 -6.45 -4.65 -8.30
C PHE A 107 -5.17 -3.93 -7.86
N LEU A 108 -5.27 -2.86 -7.06
CA LEU A 108 -4.10 -2.11 -6.60
C LEU A 108 -3.20 -2.93 -5.67
N LYS A 109 -3.78 -3.78 -4.82
CA LYS A 109 -3.04 -4.67 -3.93
C LYS A 109 -2.32 -5.75 -4.72
N GLU A 110 -3.00 -6.37 -5.68
CA GLU A 110 -2.41 -7.37 -6.57
C GLU A 110 -1.29 -6.75 -7.43
N TYR A 111 -1.50 -5.53 -7.95
CA TYR A 111 -0.45 -4.78 -8.65
C TYR A 111 0.76 -4.56 -7.74
N ALA A 112 0.54 -4.02 -6.54
CA ALA A 112 1.61 -3.73 -5.60
C ALA A 112 2.38 -4.99 -5.20
N GLU A 113 1.69 -6.10 -4.94
CA GLU A 113 2.30 -7.39 -4.62
C GLU A 113 3.14 -7.93 -5.78
N ASN A 114 2.60 -7.94 -6.99
CA ASN A 114 3.31 -8.41 -8.20
C ASN A 114 4.53 -7.54 -8.56
N SER A 115 4.47 -6.24 -8.27
CA SER A 115 5.58 -5.31 -8.43
C SER A 115 6.58 -5.34 -7.25
N GLY A 116 6.36 -6.16 -6.22
CA GLY A 116 7.23 -6.24 -5.04
C GLY A 116 7.22 -4.98 -4.17
N LEU A 117 6.15 -4.19 -4.24
CA LEU A 117 5.96 -2.97 -3.47
C LEU A 117 5.47 -3.30 -2.05
N SER A 118 5.85 -2.45 -1.11
CA SER A 118 5.58 -2.63 0.33
C SER A 118 4.24 -2.04 0.79
N GLY A 119 3.46 -1.49 -0.13
CA GLY A 119 2.23 -0.77 0.18
C GLY A 119 1.76 0.15 -0.93
N ILE A 120 0.69 0.86 -0.64
CA ILE A 120 0.04 1.86 -1.49
C ILE A 120 -0.07 3.14 -0.68
N TYR A 121 0.14 4.29 -1.30
CA TYR A 121 -0.10 5.58 -0.65
C TYR A 121 -0.86 6.53 -1.56
N LEU A 122 -1.53 7.50 -0.96
CA LEU A 122 -2.30 8.53 -1.67
C LEU A 122 -2.31 9.84 -0.88
N THR A 123 -2.71 10.91 -1.55
CA THR A 123 -3.12 12.15 -0.88
C THR A 123 -4.63 12.34 -0.99
N VAL A 124 -5.24 12.89 0.06
CA VAL A 124 -6.66 13.20 0.10
C VAL A 124 -6.88 14.52 0.82
N ASN A 125 -7.68 15.39 0.22
CA ASN A 125 -8.04 16.66 0.84
C ASN A 125 -8.70 16.45 2.21
N LYS A 126 -8.27 17.22 3.21
CA LYS A 126 -8.73 17.05 4.60
C LYS A 126 -10.23 17.25 4.78
N ASN A 127 -10.88 18.00 3.88
CA ASN A 127 -12.31 18.23 3.91
C ASN A 127 -13.11 17.10 3.21
N ASN A 128 -12.45 16.16 2.53
CA ASN A 128 -13.10 15.04 1.86
C ASN A 128 -13.31 13.86 2.82
N LEU A 129 -14.15 14.08 3.83
CA LEU A 129 -14.42 13.12 4.90
C LEU A 129 -14.95 11.78 4.36
N ASN A 130 -15.75 11.80 3.29
CA ASN A 130 -16.28 10.57 2.70
C ASN A 130 -15.16 9.68 2.13
N SER A 131 -14.24 10.23 1.34
CA SER A 131 -13.12 9.47 0.81
C SER A 131 -12.18 9.00 1.92
N ILE A 132 -11.92 9.82 2.94
CA ILE A 132 -11.10 9.44 4.09
C ILE A 132 -11.66 8.19 4.78
N GLU A 133 -12.97 8.14 5.04
CA GLU A 133 -13.61 6.97 5.66
C GLU A 133 -13.57 5.73 4.75
N VAL A 134 -13.70 5.90 3.43
CA VAL A 134 -13.49 4.80 2.48
C VAL A 134 -12.06 4.26 2.57
N TYR A 135 -11.04 5.12 2.57
CA TYR A 135 -9.65 4.68 2.67
C TYR A 135 -9.37 3.96 3.99
N LYS A 136 -9.88 4.48 5.12
CA LYS A 136 -9.78 3.81 6.42
C LYS A 136 -10.43 2.42 6.40
N HIS A 137 -11.61 2.29 5.79
CA HIS A 137 -12.29 1.01 5.63
C HIS A 137 -11.45 -0.02 4.85
N PHE A 138 -10.65 0.43 3.87
CA PHE A 138 -9.72 -0.41 3.12
C PHE A 138 -8.35 -0.63 3.81
N GLY A 139 -8.18 -0.10 5.03
CA GLY A 139 -6.99 -0.31 5.87
C GLY A 139 -5.92 0.77 5.78
N PHE A 140 -6.18 1.86 5.04
CA PHE A 140 -5.25 2.99 5.00
C PHE A 140 -5.22 3.75 6.32
N LYS A 141 -4.05 4.25 6.69
CA LYS A 141 -3.83 5.07 7.88
C LYS A 141 -3.27 6.43 7.47
N ILE A 142 -3.68 7.48 8.17
CA ILE A 142 -3.08 8.82 7.99
C ILE A 142 -1.67 8.76 8.58
N VAL A 143 -0.67 9.15 7.79
CA VAL A 143 0.74 9.14 8.20
C VAL A 143 1.38 10.53 8.22
N LYS A 144 0.80 11.50 7.50
CA LYS A 144 1.35 12.85 7.39
C LYS A 144 0.28 13.89 7.00
N ASP A 145 0.46 15.11 7.49
CA ASP A 145 -0.21 16.32 7.01
C ASP A 145 0.66 17.02 5.97
N VAL A 146 0.08 17.37 4.82
CA VAL A 146 0.78 18.09 3.75
C VAL A 146 -0.06 19.29 3.30
N LYS A 147 0.59 20.45 3.24
CA LYS A 147 0.00 21.67 2.66
C LYS A 147 0.88 22.15 1.52
N THR A 148 0.38 22.07 0.31
CA THR A 148 1.12 22.38 -0.93
C THR A 148 0.54 23.63 -1.57
N ASP A 149 1.37 24.62 -1.86
CA ASP A 149 0.98 25.75 -2.71
C ASP A 149 0.89 25.27 -4.17
N ILE A 150 -0.27 25.46 -4.80
CA ILE A 150 -0.52 25.03 -6.18
C ILE A 150 -0.62 26.22 -7.15
N GLY A 151 -0.17 27.41 -6.71
CA GLY A 151 -0.23 28.65 -7.48
C GLY A 151 -1.58 29.36 -7.39
N ASN A 152 -1.63 30.58 -7.92
CA ASN A 152 -2.81 31.46 -7.92
C ASN A 152 -3.44 31.70 -6.53
N GLY A 153 -2.65 31.57 -5.45
CA GLY A 153 -3.10 31.75 -4.07
C GLY A 153 -3.87 30.56 -3.50
N PHE A 154 -3.90 29.42 -4.20
CA PHE A 154 -4.56 28.21 -3.75
C PHE A 154 -3.59 27.24 -3.08
N PHE A 155 -4.09 26.52 -2.07
CA PHE A 155 -3.36 25.48 -1.37
C PHE A 155 -4.12 24.17 -1.41
N MET A 156 -3.42 23.06 -1.62
CA MET A 156 -3.93 21.72 -1.32
C MET A 156 -3.56 21.37 0.12
N ASP A 157 -4.57 21.33 0.99
CA ASP A 157 -4.43 20.90 2.39
C ASP A 157 -4.92 19.45 2.51
N ASP A 158 -3.97 18.52 2.48
CA ASP A 158 -4.21 17.09 2.28
C ASP A 158 -3.61 16.27 3.44
N TYR A 159 -4.21 15.11 3.66
CA TYR A 159 -3.57 14.01 4.37
C TYR A 159 -2.83 13.12 3.36
N VAL A 160 -1.63 12.66 3.74
CA VAL A 160 -1.03 11.46 3.14
C VAL A 160 -1.57 10.26 3.91
N MET A 161 -2.15 9.31 3.17
CA MET A 161 -2.63 8.05 3.72
C MET A 161 -1.88 6.88 3.10
N GLU A 162 -1.50 5.92 3.93
CA GLU A 162 -0.75 4.72 3.52
C GLU A 162 -1.50 3.45 3.90
N TYR A 163 -1.55 2.50 2.98
CA TYR A 163 -1.85 1.10 3.23
C TYR A 163 -0.55 0.32 3.11
N ARG A 164 -0.12 -0.31 4.20
CA ARG A 164 1.02 -1.23 4.17
C ARG A 164 0.54 -2.62 3.84
N MET A 165 1.22 -3.28 2.92
CA MET A 165 0.94 -4.69 2.68
C MET A 165 1.31 -5.47 3.93
N ASP A 166 0.39 -6.33 4.39
CA ASP A 166 0.66 -7.23 5.51
C ASP A 166 1.53 -8.37 4.97
N ASN A 167 2.83 -8.10 4.82
CA ASN A 167 3.82 -9.06 4.35
C ASN A 167 4.30 -9.97 5.48
N SER A 168 3.53 -10.05 6.57
CA SER A 168 3.86 -10.89 7.69
C SER A 168 3.70 -12.35 7.28
N ARG A 169 4.67 -13.17 7.67
CA ARG A 169 4.62 -14.60 7.47
C ARG A 169 4.71 -15.25 8.84
N ILE A 170 3.95 -16.32 9.00
CA ILE A 170 4.13 -17.17 10.15
C ILE A 170 5.39 -18.00 9.95
N ALA A 171 6.31 -17.95 10.90
CA ALA A 171 7.52 -18.78 10.88
C ALA A 171 7.83 -19.35 12.26
N ILE A 172 8.53 -20.48 12.28
CA ILE A 172 9.08 -21.08 13.48
C ILE A 172 10.60 -21.09 13.36
N ILE A 173 11.29 -20.45 14.30
CA ILE A 173 12.74 -20.58 14.46
C ILE A 173 13.01 -21.62 15.54
N SER A 174 13.62 -22.73 15.13
CA SER A 174 14.15 -23.76 16.03
C SER A 174 15.60 -23.45 16.36
N ILE A 175 15.93 -23.35 17.65
CA ILE A 175 17.23 -22.93 18.15
C ILE A 175 17.77 -24.00 19.10
N ILE A 176 19.03 -24.40 18.91
CA ILE A 176 19.77 -25.28 19.81
C ILE A 176 20.92 -24.46 20.41
N VAL A 177 21.01 -24.44 21.73
CA VAL A 177 22.04 -23.71 22.49
C VAL A 177 22.96 -24.73 23.17
N GLU A 178 24.21 -24.74 22.76
CA GLU A 178 25.28 -25.60 23.31
C GLU A 178 26.15 -24.83 24.32
N ASP A 179 26.30 -23.51 24.14
CA ASP A 179 27.04 -22.65 25.07
C ASP A 179 26.10 -21.83 25.95
N LYS A 180 26.11 -22.12 27.26
CA LYS A 180 25.28 -21.41 28.25
C LYS A 180 25.60 -19.92 28.34
N GLN A 181 26.81 -19.48 27.99
CA GLN A 181 27.18 -18.06 28.01
C GLN A 181 26.39 -17.25 26.97
N SER A 182 25.91 -17.89 25.89
CA SER A 182 25.14 -17.25 24.83
C SER A 182 23.66 -17.04 25.17
N VAL A 183 23.15 -17.63 26.27
CA VAL A 183 21.74 -17.57 26.66
C VAL A 183 21.28 -16.14 26.96
N GLY A 184 22.13 -15.33 27.61
CA GLY A 184 21.81 -13.93 27.92
C GLY A 184 21.57 -13.11 26.65
N ARG A 185 22.56 -13.10 25.75
CA ARG A 185 22.49 -12.39 24.45
C ARG A 185 21.36 -12.89 23.57
N LEU A 186 21.10 -14.21 23.57
CA LEU A 186 19.98 -14.79 22.84
C LEU A 186 18.64 -14.23 23.34
N ASN A 187 18.43 -14.18 24.67
CA ASN A 187 17.19 -13.65 25.25
C ASN A 187 17.02 -12.15 25.00
N GLU A 188 18.10 -11.37 25.11
CA GLU A 188 18.09 -9.95 24.74
C GLU A 188 17.68 -9.77 23.28
N LEU A 189 18.27 -10.55 22.37
CA LEU A 189 17.94 -10.49 20.96
C LEU A 189 16.47 -10.87 20.72
N LEU A 190 15.95 -11.94 21.32
CA LEU A 190 14.52 -12.27 21.19
C LEU A 190 13.62 -11.17 21.75
N SER A 191 14.01 -10.53 22.86
CA SER A 191 13.25 -9.42 23.45
C SER A 191 13.16 -8.21 22.54
N LEU A 192 14.20 -7.91 21.75
CA LEU A 192 14.18 -6.80 20.77
C LEU A 192 13.17 -7.01 19.64
N TYR A 193 12.75 -8.25 19.40
CA TYR A 193 11.76 -8.62 18.38
C TYR A 193 10.44 -9.09 19.02
N GLY A 194 10.20 -8.73 20.28
CA GLY A 194 9.06 -9.19 21.08
C GLY A 194 7.69 -8.95 20.43
N ASP A 195 7.51 -7.81 19.75
CA ASP A 195 6.25 -7.43 19.08
C ASP A 195 5.87 -8.39 17.94
N TYR A 196 6.84 -9.16 17.42
CA TYR A 196 6.63 -10.14 16.35
C TYR A 196 6.52 -11.58 16.85
N ILE A 197 6.78 -11.84 18.14
CA ILE A 197 6.78 -13.20 18.71
C ILE A 197 5.37 -13.56 19.18
N ILE A 198 4.75 -14.53 18.49
CA ILE A 198 3.47 -15.11 18.87
C ILE A 198 3.62 -15.93 20.17
N GLY A 199 4.74 -16.65 20.28
CA GLY A 199 5.03 -17.48 21.45
C GLY A 199 6.38 -18.17 21.34
N ARG A 200 6.88 -18.67 22.47
CA ARG A 200 8.13 -19.45 22.52
C ARG A 200 8.10 -20.51 23.60
N MET A 201 8.81 -21.61 23.35
CA MET A 201 9.01 -22.70 24.29
C MET A 201 10.49 -23.01 24.43
N GLY A 202 10.99 -23.09 25.65
CA GLY A 202 12.37 -23.49 25.97
C GLY A 202 12.39 -24.79 26.76
N VAL A 203 13.19 -25.75 26.32
CA VAL A 203 13.35 -27.06 26.95
C VAL A 203 14.84 -27.33 27.22
N PRO A 204 15.30 -27.26 28.48
CA PRO A 204 16.66 -27.64 28.81
C PRO A 204 16.82 -29.16 28.69
N TYR A 205 17.86 -29.61 27.96
CA TYR A 205 18.16 -31.03 27.78
C TYR A 205 19.48 -31.39 28.47
N HIS A 206 19.39 -31.53 29.80
CA HIS A 206 20.53 -31.76 30.69
C HIS A 206 21.43 -32.92 30.28
N LYS A 207 20.86 -34.01 29.74
CA LYS A 207 21.61 -35.22 29.33
C LYS A 207 22.66 -34.94 28.24
N LYS A 208 22.44 -33.94 27.39
CA LYS A 208 23.38 -33.53 26.34
C LYS A 208 24.02 -32.16 26.61
N GLY A 209 23.70 -31.54 27.74
CA GLY A 209 24.23 -30.22 28.09
C GLY A 209 23.71 -29.07 27.22
N VAL A 210 22.65 -29.29 26.44
CA VAL A 210 22.10 -28.30 25.49
C VAL A 210 20.73 -27.79 25.96
N SER A 211 20.26 -26.68 25.38
CA SER A 211 18.88 -26.23 25.50
C SER A 211 18.25 -26.08 24.11
N VAL A 212 17.00 -26.53 23.96
CA VAL A 212 16.24 -26.37 22.72
C VAL A 212 15.21 -25.26 22.93
N ILE A 213 15.13 -24.31 22.01
CA ILE A 213 14.18 -23.22 22.04
C ILE A 213 13.44 -23.18 20.72
N SER A 214 12.11 -23.10 20.75
CA SER A 214 11.27 -22.88 19.57
C SER A 214 10.59 -21.52 19.72
N VAL A 215 10.64 -20.69 18.68
CA VAL A 215 10.05 -19.35 18.65
C VAL A 215 9.13 -19.26 17.45
N ALA A 216 7.83 -19.06 17.68
CA ALA A 216 6.84 -18.78 16.65
C ALA A 216 6.72 -17.26 16.45
N LEU A 217 6.77 -16.83 15.20
CA LEU A 217 6.79 -15.43 14.77
C LEU A 217 5.66 -15.16 13.79
N ASP A 218 5.09 -13.96 13.86
CA ASP A 218 4.28 -13.35 12.80
C ASP A 218 4.96 -12.03 12.44
N ALA A 219 5.75 -12.03 11.36
CA ALA A 219 6.58 -10.89 11.03
C ALA A 219 6.89 -10.82 9.53
N PRO A 220 7.24 -9.62 9.02
CA PRO A 220 7.80 -9.48 7.67
C PRO A 220 9.01 -10.40 7.44
N ASN A 221 9.16 -10.87 6.19
CA ASN A 221 10.20 -11.84 5.84
C ASN A 221 11.64 -11.33 6.12
N ASP A 222 11.90 -10.04 5.89
CA ASP A 222 13.18 -9.39 6.19
C ASP A 222 13.48 -9.36 7.70
N ILE A 223 12.46 -9.16 8.53
CA ILE A 223 12.56 -9.21 9.99
C ILE A 223 12.91 -10.64 10.46
N ILE A 224 12.20 -11.66 9.94
CA ILE A 224 12.47 -13.07 10.25
C ILE A 224 13.90 -13.45 9.84
N ASN A 225 14.31 -13.11 8.63
CA ASN A 225 15.65 -13.40 8.13
C ASN A 225 16.74 -12.70 8.95
N THR A 226 16.52 -11.43 9.33
CA THR A 226 17.44 -10.67 10.17
C THR A 226 17.59 -11.31 11.55
N LEU A 227 16.49 -11.68 12.20
CA LEU A 227 16.52 -12.35 13.51
C LEU A 227 17.23 -13.70 13.42
N SER A 228 16.86 -14.53 12.44
CA SER A 228 17.50 -15.83 12.20
C SER A 228 19.01 -15.72 11.97
N GLY A 229 19.45 -14.73 11.17
CA GLY A 229 20.87 -14.48 10.92
C GLY A 229 21.62 -14.05 12.18
N LYS A 230 21.05 -13.13 12.97
CA LYS A 230 21.63 -12.69 14.24
C LYS A 230 21.73 -13.84 15.26
N LEU A 231 20.71 -14.69 15.36
CA LEU A 231 20.71 -15.86 16.23
C LEU A 231 21.81 -16.86 15.84
N GLY A 232 21.94 -17.17 14.55
CA GLY A 232 22.96 -18.09 14.04
C GLY A 232 24.40 -17.56 14.15
N SER A 233 24.58 -16.25 14.36
CA SER A 233 25.90 -15.64 14.59
C SER A 233 26.40 -15.77 16.04
N LEU A 234 25.53 -16.17 16.98
CA LEU A 234 25.90 -16.35 18.38
C LEU A 234 26.73 -17.64 18.53
N LYS A 235 27.86 -17.54 19.24
CA LYS A 235 28.75 -18.68 19.50
C LYS A 235 27.98 -19.81 20.22
N GLY A 236 28.11 -21.04 19.74
CA GLY A 236 27.44 -22.20 20.35
C GLY A 236 25.92 -22.16 20.24
N VAL A 237 25.37 -21.43 19.27
CA VAL A 237 23.94 -21.42 18.94
C VAL A 237 23.77 -21.88 17.49
N ASN A 238 22.86 -22.81 17.27
CA ASN A 238 22.45 -23.24 15.93
C ASN A 238 20.97 -22.93 15.76
N SER A 239 20.57 -22.32 14.64
CA SER A 239 19.17 -21.99 14.36
C SER A 239 18.74 -22.39 12.96
N LYS A 240 17.51 -22.88 12.82
CA LYS A 240 16.84 -23.12 11.54
C LYS A 240 15.44 -22.54 11.55
N THR A 241 15.03 -21.98 10.41
CA THR A 241 13.72 -21.34 10.25
C THR A 241 12.86 -22.16 9.30
N VAL A 242 11.61 -22.39 9.70
CA VAL A 242 10.58 -23.03 8.88
C VAL A 242 9.46 -22.02 8.68
N TYR A 243 9.06 -21.82 7.43
CA TYR A 243 8.00 -20.88 7.08
C TYR A 243 6.67 -21.60 6.89
N SER A 244 5.59 -20.93 7.27
CA SER A 244 4.23 -21.29 6.87
C SER A 244 4.06 -21.09 5.36
N ASN A 245 3.26 -21.99 4.76
CA ASN A 245 2.78 -21.86 3.38
C ASN A 245 1.48 -21.05 3.29
N LYS A 246 0.91 -20.66 4.43
CA LYS A 246 -0.17 -19.69 4.57
C LYS A 246 0.39 -18.34 4.94
#